data_AF-A0A7X3C2N1-F1
#
_entry.id   AF-A0A7X3C2N1-F1
#
_cell.length_a   1.000
_cell.length_b   1.000
_cell.length_c   1.000
_cell.angle_alpha   90.00
_cell.angle_beta   90.00
_cell.angle_gamma   90.00
#
_symmetry.space_group_name_H-M   'P 1'
#
loop_
_entity.id
_entity.type
_entity.pdbx_description
1 polymer ?
#
loop_
_entity_poly.entity_id
_entity_poly.type
_entity_poly.pdbx_seq_one_letter_code
_entity_poly.pdbx_strand_id
1 'polypeptide(L)'
;MSDNESKAADAQIKFESGTLSLTELQQIFKTIPFELDLVDADDHFKWFSNQEQRTHKRTSDQIGKTLEEIHPAKILPAIKSVISAFKAGTKESVTIPSTQNGHRIMTTYYALRDSEGAYLGTLECTANVDKIIAMSENGAFDAITSASKAPQNGSKPDATTGASASEKMPDLSKMTGGQAPKGMDATTGASKQ
;
A
#
# COMPACT_ATOMS: atom_id res chain seq x y z
N MET A 1 40.79 -8.22 27.62
CA MET A 1 40.34 -9.34 26.78
C MET A 1 39.53 -8.71 25.68
N SER A 2 40.03 -8.77 24.45
CA SER A 2 39.38 -8.15 23.30
C SER A 2 38.40 -9.16 22.73
N ASP A 3 37.11 -8.85 22.83
CA ASP A 3 36.05 -9.66 22.26
C ASP A 3 36.11 -9.57 20.74
N ASN A 4 36.77 -10.57 20.15
CA ASN A 4 36.74 -10.83 18.72
C ASN A 4 35.46 -11.62 18.41
N GLU A 5 34.30 -10.95 18.47
CA GLU A 5 33.12 -11.46 17.78
C GLU A 5 33.40 -11.37 16.28
N SER A 6 33.53 -12.52 15.62
CA SER A 6 33.56 -12.58 14.17
C SER A 6 32.26 -11.95 13.66
N LYS A 7 32.35 -10.74 13.12
CA LYS A 7 31.24 -10.09 12.42
C LYS A 7 30.81 -11.04 11.30
N ALA A 8 29.68 -11.72 11.48
CA ALA A 8 29.14 -12.64 10.48
C ALA A 8 29.08 -11.92 9.13
N ALA A 9 29.45 -12.63 8.06
CA ALA A 9 29.38 -12.07 6.72
C ALA A 9 27.93 -11.65 6.41
N ASP A 10 27.75 -10.44 5.89
CA ASP A 10 26.43 -9.92 5.54
C ASP A 10 25.77 -10.82 4.49
N ALA A 11 24.53 -11.25 4.75
CA ALA A 11 23.81 -12.17 3.89
C ALA A 11 23.57 -11.55 2.51
N GLN A 12 23.69 -12.35 1.45
CA GLN A 12 23.43 -11.93 0.07
C GLN A 12 22.08 -12.47 -0.39
N ILE A 13 21.20 -11.59 -0.85
CA ILE A 13 19.88 -11.91 -1.41
C ILE A 13 19.96 -11.78 -2.93
N LYS A 14 19.72 -12.88 -3.65
CA LYS A 14 19.66 -12.89 -5.10
C LYS A 14 18.22 -12.67 -5.56
N PHE A 15 18.01 -11.63 -6.35
CA PHE A 15 16.78 -11.31 -7.06
C PHE A 15 16.93 -11.66 -8.54
N GLU A 16 15.82 -11.65 -9.30
CA GLU A 16 15.86 -11.78 -10.76
C GLU A 16 16.62 -10.61 -11.42
N SER A 17 16.55 -9.43 -10.82
CA SER A 17 17.12 -8.17 -11.33
C SER A 17 18.51 -7.82 -10.78
N GLY A 18 19.11 -8.66 -9.93
CA GLY A 18 20.41 -8.40 -9.34
C GLY A 18 20.61 -9.07 -7.99
N THR A 19 21.63 -8.64 -7.25
CA THR A 19 21.94 -9.14 -5.90
C THR A 19 22.10 -7.94 -4.98
N LEU A 20 21.57 -8.04 -3.76
CA LEU A 20 21.76 -7.06 -2.70
C LEU A 20 22.27 -7.76 -1.44
N SER A 21 23.10 -7.06 -0.67
CA SER A 21 23.35 -7.44 0.71
C SER A 21 22.12 -7.15 1.59
N LEU A 22 21.99 -7.83 2.74
CA LEU A 22 20.92 -7.53 3.68
C LEU A 22 21.03 -6.09 4.21
N THR A 23 22.25 -5.59 4.41
CA THR A 23 22.48 -4.17 4.75
C THR A 23 21.91 -3.25 3.67
N GLU A 24 22.21 -3.47 2.40
CA GLU A 24 21.70 -2.64 1.29
C GLU A 24 20.17 -2.66 1.24
N LEU A 25 19.56 -3.84 1.36
CA LEU A 25 18.11 -3.99 1.37
C LEU A 25 17.46 -3.21 2.53
N GLN A 26 18.03 -3.29 3.73
CA GLN A 26 17.56 -2.51 4.88
C GLN A 26 17.69 -1.01 4.67
N GLN A 27 18.79 -0.55 4.06
CA GLN A 27 18.99 0.88 3.79
C GLN A 27 18.02 1.40 2.72
N ILE A 28 17.69 0.60 1.70
CA ILE A 28 16.68 0.97 0.70
C ILE A 28 15.34 1.26 1.38
N PHE A 29 14.85 0.35 2.24
CA PHE A 29 13.59 0.55 2.96
C PHE A 29 13.62 1.74 3.93
N LYS A 30 14.79 2.10 4.45
CA LYS A 30 14.95 3.30 5.28
C LYS A 30 15.02 4.60 4.49
N THR A 31 15.38 4.54 3.21
CA THR A 31 15.64 5.71 2.37
C THR A 31 14.43 6.13 1.55
N ILE A 32 13.63 5.17 1.07
CA ILE A 32 12.44 5.50 0.28
C ILE A 32 11.45 6.34 1.11
N PRO A 33 10.76 7.32 0.50
CA PRO A 33 9.85 8.23 1.21
C PRO A 33 8.48 7.61 1.49
N PHE A 34 8.45 6.33 1.84
CA PHE A 34 7.26 5.53 2.07
C PHE A 34 7.42 4.69 3.33
N GLU A 35 6.40 4.73 4.18
CA GLU A 35 6.23 3.79 5.28
C GLU A 35 5.64 2.49 4.75
N LEU A 36 6.29 1.37 5.03
CA LEU A 36 5.83 0.05 4.64
C LEU A 36 5.52 -0.77 5.87
N ASP A 37 4.41 -1.48 5.83
CA ASP A 37 3.95 -2.45 6.82
C ASP A 37 3.50 -3.72 6.09
N LEU A 38 3.92 -4.88 6.58
CA LEU A 38 3.53 -6.18 6.03
C LEU A 38 2.73 -6.96 7.06
N VAL A 39 1.55 -7.40 6.65
CA VAL A 39 0.74 -8.42 7.32
C VAL A 39 0.86 -9.70 6.50
N ASP A 40 1.16 -10.83 7.12
CA ASP A 40 1.31 -12.11 6.40
C ASP A 40 -0.04 -12.73 6.01
N ALA A 41 0.02 -13.87 5.31
CA ALA A 41 -1.16 -14.57 4.82
C ALA A 41 -2.13 -15.04 5.93
N ASP A 42 -1.61 -15.20 7.15
CA ASP A 42 -2.34 -15.63 8.35
C ASP A 42 -2.83 -14.45 9.21
N ASP A 43 -2.77 -13.23 8.66
CA ASP A 43 -3.24 -11.99 9.30
C ASP A 43 -2.42 -11.56 10.54
N HIS A 44 -1.14 -11.93 10.61
CA HIS A 44 -0.20 -11.47 11.63
C HIS A 44 0.66 -10.31 11.11
N PHE A 45 0.89 -9.31 11.96
CA PHE A 45 1.79 -8.21 11.65
C PHE A 45 3.22 -8.71 11.58
N LYS A 46 3.79 -8.75 10.38
CA LYS A 46 5.04 -9.47 10.09
C LYS A 46 6.27 -8.58 10.17
N TRP A 47 6.18 -7.38 9.63
CA TRP A 47 7.34 -6.52 9.40
C TRP A 47 6.92 -5.08 9.13
N PHE A 48 7.81 -4.11 9.38
CA PHE A 48 7.66 -2.73 8.96
C PHE A 48 9.01 -2.09 8.59
N SER A 49 9.01 -1.08 7.70
CA SER A 49 10.20 -0.29 7.38
C SER A 49 10.57 0.65 8.53
N ASN A 50 11.68 0.42 9.23
CA ASN A 50 12.00 1.21 10.43
C ASN A 50 12.70 2.54 10.10
N GLN A 51 11.95 3.51 9.58
CA GLN A 51 12.37 4.89 9.37
C GLN A 51 12.18 5.71 10.66
N GLU A 52 13.01 6.74 10.87
CA GLU A 52 12.91 7.56 12.09
C GLU A 52 11.66 8.43 12.14
N GLN A 53 11.22 8.95 10.98
CA GLN A 53 10.15 9.95 10.88
C GLN A 53 8.87 9.37 10.28
N ARG A 54 8.36 8.29 10.88
CA ARG A 54 7.09 7.67 10.46
C ARG A 54 5.88 8.42 11.01
N THR A 55 4.88 8.59 10.16
CA THR A 55 3.50 9.01 10.45
C THR A 55 2.85 8.01 11.40
N HIS A 56 2.91 6.72 11.07
CA HIS A 56 2.40 5.63 11.91
C HIS A 56 3.56 4.99 12.67
N LYS A 57 3.64 5.29 13.97
CA LYS A 57 4.63 4.70 14.87
C LYS A 57 4.37 3.20 15.00
N ARG A 58 5.43 2.41 14.84
CA ARG A 58 5.45 0.97 15.03
C ARG A 58 6.48 0.60 16.08
N THR A 59 6.21 -0.46 16.81
CA THR A 59 7.10 -0.99 17.85
C THR A 59 7.30 -2.49 17.63
N SER A 60 8.47 -3.01 17.99
CA SER A 60 8.85 -4.40 17.69
C SER A 60 7.97 -5.43 18.40
N ASP A 61 7.34 -5.07 19.52
CA ASP A 61 6.36 -5.88 20.26
C ASP A 61 5.02 -6.06 19.51
N GLN A 62 4.80 -5.36 18.40
CA GLN A 62 3.66 -5.62 17.51
C GLN A 62 3.91 -6.80 16.57
N ILE A 63 5.17 -7.17 16.33
CA ILE A 63 5.52 -8.24 15.40
C ILE A 63 4.98 -9.58 15.91
N GLY A 64 4.29 -10.31 15.04
CA GLY A 64 3.67 -11.60 15.31
C GLY A 64 2.29 -11.50 15.98
N LYS A 65 1.81 -10.31 16.32
CA LYS A 65 0.43 -10.12 16.82
C LYS A 65 -0.56 -10.11 15.68
N THR A 66 -1.77 -10.59 15.95
CA THR A 66 -2.93 -10.51 15.06
C THR A 66 -3.39 -9.06 14.89
N LEU A 67 -4.11 -8.78 13.81
CA LEU A 67 -4.69 -7.46 13.59
C LEU A 67 -5.68 -7.06 14.69
N GLU A 68 -6.39 -8.02 15.26
CA GLU A 68 -7.29 -7.83 16.39
C GLU A 68 -6.57 -7.32 17.64
N GLU A 69 -5.33 -7.76 17.87
CA GLU A 69 -4.53 -7.36 19.03
C GLU A 69 -3.94 -5.95 18.89
N ILE A 70 -3.70 -5.47 17.66
CA ILE A 70 -3.02 -4.20 17.42
C ILE A 70 -3.94 -3.07 16.91
N HIS A 71 -5.21 -3.36 16.61
CA HIS A 71 -6.18 -2.37 16.16
C HIS A 71 -7.42 -2.26 17.06
N PRO A 72 -8.03 -1.06 17.21
CA PRO A 72 -9.27 -0.90 17.96
C PRO A 72 -10.44 -1.71 17.36
N ALA A 73 -11.29 -2.29 18.21
CA ALA A 73 -12.41 -3.13 17.78
C ALA A 73 -13.34 -2.50 16.73
N LYS A 74 -13.49 -1.16 16.77
CA LYS A 74 -14.36 -0.42 15.85
C LYS A 74 -13.90 -0.51 14.38
N ILE A 75 -12.60 -0.62 14.11
CA ILE A 75 -12.07 -0.60 12.73
C ILE A 75 -11.84 -2.00 12.14
N LEU A 76 -11.80 -3.04 13.00
CA LEU A 76 -11.55 -4.42 12.58
C LEU A 76 -12.48 -4.93 11.46
N PRO A 77 -13.80 -4.66 11.46
CA PRO A 77 -14.66 -5.14 10.38
C PRO A 77 -14.26 -4.61 9.00
N ALA A 78 -13.83 -3.35 8.92
CA ALA A 78 -13.38 -2.74 7.67
C ALA A 78 -12.06 -3.38 7.21
N ILE A 79 -11.10 -3.55 8.12
CA ILE A 79 -9.81 -4.20 7.84
C ILE A 79 -10.03 -5.63 7.33
N LYS A 80 -10.83 -6.42 8.04
CA LYS A 80 -11.16 -7.80 7.66
C LYS A 80 -11.84 -7.88 6.30
N SER A 81 -12.71 -6.93 5.97
CA SER A 81 -13.36 -6.88 4.66
C SER A 81 -12.36 -6.64 3.52
N VAL A 82 -11.36 -5.78 3.73
CA VAL A 82 -10.31 -5.52 2.73
C VAL A 82 -9.46 -6.78 2.53
N ILE A 83 -8.99 -7.38 3.62
CA ILE A 83 -8.18 -8.61 3.57
C ILE A 83 -8.94 -9.76 2.93
N SER A 84 -10.21 -9.93 3.26
CA SER A 84 -11.06 -10.97 2.64
C SER A 84 -11.17 -10.76 1.13
N ALA A 85 -11.33 -9.52 0.68
CA ALA A 85 -11.38 -9.19 -0.75
C ALA A 85 -10.06 -9.50 -1.47
N PHE A 86 -8.92 -9.27 -0.82
CA PHE A 86 -7.59 -9.60 -1.32
C PHE A 86 -7.36 -11.11 -1.38
N LYS A 87 -7.67 -11.84 -0.31
CA LYS A 87 -7.59 -13.31 -0.28
C LYS A 87 -8.46 -13.95 -1.36
N ALA A 88 -9.64 -13.38 -1.62
CA ALA A 88 -10.54 -13.83 -2.67
C ALA A 88 -10.15 -13.41 -4.11
N GLY A 89 -9.12 -12.57 -4.29
CA GLY A 89 -8.73 -12.05 -5.61
C GLY A 89 -9.74 -11.10 -6.25
N THR A 90 -10.67 -10.55 -5.45
CA THR A 90 -11.69 -9.61 -5.94
C THR A 90 -11.20 -8.17 -5.96
N LYS A 91 -10.09 -7.90 -5.26
CA LYS A 91 -9.39 -6.62 -5.26
C LYS A 91 -7.89 -6.86 -5.16
N GLU A 92 -7.11 -6.01 -5.81
CA GLU A 92 -5.65 -6.03 -5.75
C GLU A 92 -5.09 -4.85 -4.94
N SER A 93 -5.85 -3.76 -4.82
CA SER A 93 -5.47 -2.63 -3.98
C SER A 93 -6.67 -1.85 -3.44
N VAL A 94 -6.44 -1.09 -2.38
CA VAL A 94 -7.36 -0.09 -1.82
C VAL A 94 -6.55 1.12 -1.38
N THR A 95 -6.88 2.29 -1.92
CA THR A 95 -6.22 3.55 -1.55
C THR A 95 -7.15 4.43 -0.71
N ILE A 96 -6.60 4.97 0.37
CA ILE A 96 -7.31 5.79 1.36
C ILE A 96 -6.51 7.09 1.56
N PRO A 97 -6.93 8.20 0.95
CA PRO A 97 -6.42 9.52 1.28
C PRO A 97 -6.92 9.96 2.67
N SER A 98 -6.07 10.64 3.43
CA SER A 98 -6.43 11.22 4.73
C SER A 98 -5.62 12.48 5.03
N THR A 99 -6.08 13.26 6.01
CA THR A 99 -5.29 14.34 6.60
C THR A 99 -4.93 13.95 8.03
N GLN A 100 -3.64 13.88 8.32
CA GLN A 100 -3.13 13.50 9.64
C GLN A 100 -2.12 14.54 10.11
N ASN A 101 -2.32 15.10 11.30
CA ASN A 101 -1.43 16.12 11.87
C ASN A 101 -1.12 17.29 10.90
N GLY A 102 -2.09 17.68 10.07
CA GLY A 102 -1.93 18.76 9.08
C GLY A 102 -1.26 18.35 7.75
N HIS A 103 -0.83 17.09 7.61
CA HIS A 103 -0.22 16.56 6.40
C HIS A 103 -1.23 15.77 5.57
N ARG A 104 -1.08 15.81 4.24
CA ARG A 104 -1.87 14.99 3.31
C ARG A 104 -1.18 13.63 3.17
N ILE A 105 -1.86 12.60 3.65
CA ILE A 105 -1.36 11.24 3.71
C ILE A 105 -2.14 10.37 2.73
N MET A 106 -1.42 9.56 1.96
CA MET A 106 -1.99 8.56 1.07
C MET A 106 -1.57 7.19 1.57
N THR A 107 -2.53 6.40 2.07
CA THR A 107 -2.28 5.01 2.47
C THR A 107 -2.88 4.08 1.43
N THR A 108 -2.07 3.19 0.86
CA THR A 108 -2.52 2.17 -0.09
C THR A 108 -2.19 0.79 0.44
N TYR A 109 -3.20 -0.06 0.49
CA TYR A 109 -3.09 -1.47 0.80
C TYR A 109 -3.05 -2.25 -0.52
N TYR A 110 -2.14 -3.22 -0.61
CA TYR A 110 -1.97 -4.09 -1.77
C TYR A 110 -2.08 -5.55 -1.36
N ALA A 111 -2.74 -6.37 -2.20
CA ALA A 111 -2.62 -7.82 -2.13
C ALA A 111 -1.22 -8.22 -2.59
N LEU A 112 -0.36 -8.65 -1.67
CA LEU A 112 0.97 -9.14 -2.02
C LEU A 112 0.85 -10.58 -2.49
N ARG A 113 1.34 -10.87 -3.69
CA ARG A 113 1.30 -12.20 -4.30
C ARG A 113 2.66 -12.61 -4.83
N ASP A 114 2.91 -13.91 -4.91
CA ASP A 114 4.05 -14.44 -5.65
C ASP A 114 3.78 -14.47 -7.18
N SER A 115 4.75 -14.96 -7.93
CA SER A 115 4.66 -15.09 -9.40
C SER A 115 3.59 -16.06 -9.88
N GLU A 116 3.10 -16.95 -9.01
CA GLU A 116 2.03 -17.91 -9.31
C GLU A 116 0.64 -17.36 -8.89
N GLY A 117 0.60 -16.17 -8.31
CA GLY A 117 -0.62 -15.50 -7.85
C GLY A 117 -1.06 -15.89 -6.44
N ALA A 118 -0.28 -16.69 -5.72
CA ALA A 118 -0.60 -17.08 -4.36
C ALA A 118 -0.49 -15.87 -3.42
N TYR A 119 -1.50 -15.68 -2.57
CA TYR A 119 -1.55 -14.57 -1.62
C TYR A 119 -0.52 -14.77 -0.51
N LEU A 120 0.44 -13.85 -0.41
CA LEU A 120 1.50 -13.84 0.59
C LEU A 120 1.16 -12.96 1.80
N GLY A 121 0.20 -12.04 1.65
CA GLY A 121 -0.15 -11.09 2.69
C GLY A 121 -0.67 -9.76 2.15
N THR A 122 -0.82 -8.79 3.05
CA THR A 122 -1.19 -7.41 2.70
C THR A 122 0.01 -6.50 2.95
N LEU A 123 0.45 -5.80 1.90
CA LEU A 123 1.41 -4.71 2.02
C LEU A 123 0.64 -3.39 2.17
N GLU A 124 0.84 -2.71 3.29
CA GLU A 124 0.40 -1.33 3.49
C GLU A 124 1.57 -0.38 3.16
N CYS A 125 1.28 0.62 2.33
CA CYS A 125 2.21 1.67 1.95
C CYS A 125 1.59 3.03 2.31
N THR A 126 2.25 3.77 3.20
CA THR A 126 1.84 5.12 3.61
C THR A 126 2.82 6.16 3.06
N ALA A 127 2.29 7.18 2.39
CA ALA A 127 3.06 8.27 1.79
C ALA A 127 2.56 9.63 2.30
N ASN A 128 3.48 10.50 2.75
CA ASN A 128 3.19 11.92 2.84
C ASN A 128 3.30 12.55 1.44
N VAL A 129 2.18 13.00 0.89
CA VAL A 129 2.10 13.51 -0.48
C VAL A 129 2.21 15.03 -0.56
N ASP A 130 2.50 15.74 0.53
CA ASP A 130 2.60 17.20 0.54
C ASP A 130 3.59 17.73 -0.49
N LYS A 131 4.77 17.10 -0.56
CA LYS A 131 5.81 17.48 -1.52
C LYS A 131 5.35 17.23 -2.96
N ILE A 132 4.65 16.13 -3.21
CA ILE A 132 4.13 15.79 -4.54
C ILE A 132 3.09 16.83 -4.98
N ILE A 133 2.19 17.20 -4.08
CA ILE A 133 1.16 18.20 -4.36
C ILE A 133 1.80 19.58 -4.61
N ALA A 134 2.74 19.99 -3.77
CA ALA A 134 3.46 21.26 -3.97
C ALA A 134 4.23 21.29 -5.31
N MET A 135 4.86 20.18 -5.70
CA MET A 135 5.49 20.03 -7.02
C MET A 135 4.49 20.09 -8.17
N SER A 136 3.26 19.63 -7.96
CA SER A 136 2.19 19.77 -8.97
C SER A 136 1.73 21.21 -9.09
N GLU A 137 1.49 21.87 -7.97
CA GLU A 137 0.96 23.25 -7.92
C GLU A 137 1.97 24.28 -8.45
N ASN A 138 3.27 24.03 -8.30
CA ASN A 138 4.32 24.91 -8.80
C ASN A 138 4.78 24.60 -10.24
N GLY A 139 4.12 23.66 -10.93
CA GLY A 139 4.43 23.30 -12.32
C GLY A 139 5.72 22.50 -12.51
N ALA A 140 6.27 21.84 -11.46
CA ALA A 140 7.52 21.09 -11.58
C ALA A 140 7.45 19.94 -12.61
N PHE A 141 6.28 19.36 -12.84
CA PHE A 141 6.10 18.30 -13.85
C PHE A 141 6.23 18.82 -15.29
N ASP A 142 6.02 20.11 -15.54
CA ASP A 142 6.14 20.73 -16.86
C ASP A 142 7.57 21.24 -17.14
N ALA A 143 8.43 21.32 -16.12
CA ALA A 143 9.77 21.88 -16.24
C ALA A 143 10.67 21.03 -17.15
N ILE A 144 10.58 19.70 -17.07
CA ILE A 144 11.42 18.78 -17.87
C ILE A 144 10.92 18.69 -19.33
N THR A 145 9.59 18.74 -19.54
CA THR A 145 8.98 18.74 -20.88
C THR A 145 9.22 20.05 -21.62
N SER A 146 9.37 21.17 -20.89
CA SER A 146 9.73 22.47 -21.45
C SER A 146 11.23 22.59 -21.77
N ALA A 147 12.11 22.00 -20.95
CA ALA A 147 13.56 22.00 -21.22
C ALA A 147 13.95 21.15 -22.45
N SER A 148 13.09 20.20 -22.84
CA SER A 148 13.28 19.36 -24.04
C SER A 148 12.64 19.97 -25.32
N LYS A 149 11.89 21.07 -25.20
CA LYS A 149 11.44 21.87 -26.35
C LYS A 149 12.41 23.03 -26.57
N ALA A 150 13.38 22.85 -27.47
CA ALA A 150 14.02 23.98 -28.13
C ALA A 150 12.94 24.92 -28.70
N PRO A 151 13.13 26.25 -28.71
CA PRO A 151 12.07 27.18 -29.08
C PRO A 151 11.65 26.97 -30.54
N GLN A 152 10.52 26.29 -30.73
CA GLN A 152 9.75 26.35 -31.96
C GLN A 152 8.81 27.54 -31.82
N ASN A 153 8.98 28.46 -32.75
CA ASN A 153 8.33 29.76 -32.80
C ASN A 153 6.80 29.62 -32.72
N GLY A 154 6.19 30.30 -31.74
CA GLY A 154 4.79 30.70 -31.70
C GLY A 154 3.71 29.59 -31.72
N SER A 155 3.17 29.24 -30.55
CA SER A 155 1.75 28.87 -30.36
C SER A 155 1.40 28.84 -28.87
N LYS A 156 0.37 29.60 -28.47
CA LYS A 156 -0.22 29.57 -27.11
C LYS A 156 -0.88 28.21 -26.86
N PRO A 157 -0.69 27.57 -25.70
CA PRO A 157 -1.56 26.48 -25.27
C PRO A 157 -2.81 27.03 -24.57
N ASP A 158 -3.96 26.61 -25.07
CA ASP A 158 -5.28 26.81 -24.48
C ASP A 158 -5.44 25.89 -23.25
N ALA A 159 -5.88 26.44 -22.13
CA ALA A 159 -6.06 25.69 -20.89
C ALA A 159 -7.51 25.17 -20.80
N THR A 160 -7.70 23.86 -21.01
CA THR A 160 -8.94 23.18 -20.60
C THR A 160 -8.57 22.05 -19.65
N THR A 161 -8.55 22.32 -18.35
CA THR A 161 -8.44 21.28 -17.32
C THR A 161 -9.83 20.68 -17.06
N GLY A 162 -10.05 19.49 -17.60
CA GLY A 162 -11.21 18.67 -17.31
C GLY A 162 -11.13 18.14 -15.87
N ALA A 163 -12.03 18.62 -15.01
CA ALA A 163 -12.27 18.04 -13.70
C ALA A 163 -12.92 16.66 -13.88
N SER A 164 -12.20 15.60 -13.52
CA SER A 164 -12.84 14.29 -13.29
C SER A 164 -13.33 14.23 -11.85
N ALA A 165 -14.60 13.85 -11.72
CA ALA A 165 -15.40 13.89 -10.50
C ALA A 165 -14.74 13.19 -9.31
N SER A 166 -14.78 13.85 -8.16
CA SER A 166 -14.49 13.23 -6.87
C SER A 166 -15.56 12.18 -6.56
N GLU A 167 -15.18 10.90 -6.53
CA GLU A 167 -15.97 9.92 -5.78
C GLU A 167 -15.87 10.30 -4.29
N LYS A 168 -16.98 10.74 -3.71
CA LYS A 168 -17.08 10.91 -2.26
C LYS A 168 -16.84 9.56 -1.59
N MET A 169 -15.92 9.53 -0.62
CA MET A 169 -15.74 8.39 0.27
C MET A 169 -17.07 7.98 0.94
N PRO A 170 -17.36 6.67 1.04
CA PRO A 170 -18.32 6.19 2.01
C PRO A 170 -17.73 6.35 3.42
N ASP A 171 -18.55 6.87 4.31
CA ASP A 171 -18.28 6.94 5.74
C ASP A 171 -18.18 5.51 6.30
N LEU A 172 -16.96 5.05 6.59
CA LEU A 172 -16.70 3.70 7.14
C LEU A 172 -17.37 3.49 8.51
N SER A 173 -17.86 4.54 9.17
CA SER A 173 -18.68 4.42 10.38
C SER A 173 -20.17 4.15 10.11
N LYS A 174 -20.60 4.12 8.83
CA LYS A 174 -22.00 3.93 8.41
C LYS A 174 -22.28 2.67 7.58
N MET A 175 -21.29 1.80 7.36
CA MET A 175 -21.52 0.48 6.73
C MET A 175 -22.05 -0.54 7.76
N THR A 176 -23.28 -0.35 8.23
CA THR A 176 -24.08 -1.39 8.90
C THR A 176 -25.40 -1.52 8.14
N GLY A 177 -25.46 -2.44 7.18
CA GLY A 177 -26.71 -2.72 6.46
C GLY A 177 -26.46 -3.29 5.07
N GLY A 178 -26.25 -4.59 4.99
CA GLY A 178 -26.18 -5.34 3.73
C GLY A 178 -26.74 -6.73 3.92
N GLN A 179 -27.98 -6.91 3.48
CA GLN A 179 -28.79 -8.11 3.57
C GLN A 179 -28.14 -9.27 2.78
N ALA A 180 -28.16 -10.48 3.36
CA ALA A 180 -27.68 -11.69 2.70
C ALA A 180 -28.45 -11.97 1.39
N PRO A 181 -27.80 -12.38 0.29
CA PRO A 181 -28.51 -12.80 -0.91
C PRO A 181 -29.30 -14.09 -0.64
N LYS A 182 -30.58 -14.07 -1.01
CA LYS A 182 -31.48 -15.23 -1.03
C LYS A 182 -31.00 -16.25 -2.06
N GLY A 183 -31.28 -17.51 -1.74
CA GLY A 183 -30.69 -18.72 -2.32
C GLY A 183 -30.86 -18.91 -3.82
N MET A 184 -29.90 -19.66 -4.36
CA MET A 184 -30.01 -20.31 -5.66
C MET A 184 -30.57 -21.72 -5.41
N ASP A 185 -31.76 -21.96 -5.97
CA ASP A 185 -32.47 -23.22 -5.95
C ASP A 185 -31.70 -24.24 -6.79
N ALA A 186 -31.33 -25.36 -6.18
CA ALA A 186 -30.74 -26.51 -6.88
C ALA A 186 -31.87 -27.49 -7.20
N THR A 187 -32.51 -27.34 -8.36
CA THR A 187 -33.42 -28.37 -8.88
C THR A 187 -32.68 -29.27 -9.86
N THR A 188 -32.57 -30.52 -9.43
CA THR A 188 -32.30 -31.71 -10.23
C THR A 188 -33.28 -31.86 -11.39
N GLY A 189 -32.80 -32.31 -12.56
CA GLY A 189 -33.65 -32.56 -13.72
C GLY A 189 -32.92 -33.32 -14.81
N ALA A 190 -32.93 -34.63 -14.73
CA ALA A 190 -32.51 -35.55 -15.77
C ALA A 190 -33.42 -35.45 -17.01
N SER A 191 -32.87 -35.66 -18.21
CA SER A 191 -33.56 -36.40 -19.28
C SER A 191 -32.57 -36.98 -20.27
N LYS A 192 -32.69 -38.30 -20.46
CA LYS A 192 -32.19 -39.05 -21.60
C LYS A 192 -33.09 -38.77 -22.82
N GLN A 193 -32.50 -38.42 -23.95
CA GLN A 193 -32.54 -39.09 -25.26
C GLN A 193 -32.00 -38.14 -26.32
#